data_AF-A0A816EMC7-F1
#
_entry.id   AF-A0A816EMC7-F1
#
_cell.length_a   1.000
_cell.length_b   1.000
_cell.length_c   1.000
_cell.angle_alpha   90.00
_cell.angle_beta   90.00
_cell.angle_gamma   90.00
#
_symmetry.space_group_name_H-M   'P 1'
#
loop_
_entity.id
_entity.type
_entity.pdbx_description
1 polymer ?
#
loop_
_entity_poly.entity_id
_entity_poly.type
_entity_poly.pdbx_seq_one_letter_code
_entity_poly.pdbx_strand_id
1 'polypeptide(L)'
;KMARNSEKAMTALARWRQLQLKEQGKLRVDRRPHLASEELNVKKAEKWRYQVVREIARKVAQIQNAGLGEYKIRDLNDEINKLLREKSHWEDRVKELGGTDFKKTAPKMLDNEGKEVPGNRGYKYFGAAKDLPGVRELFEQEGVSQPKKTSW
;
A
#
# COMPACT_ATOMS: atom_id res chain seq x y z
N LYS A 1 -23.77 -26.08 -18.44
CA LYS A 1 -23.55 -24.61 -18.33
C LYS A 1 -23.40 -24.29 -16.83
N MET A 2 -22.18 -23.99 -16.36
CA MET A 2 -21.89 -23.82 -14.93
C MET A 2 -22.00 -22.33 -14.56
N ALA A 3 -22.75 -22.00 -13.51
CA ALA A 3 -22.92 -20.62 -13.04
C ALA A 3 -21.58 -20.01 -12.59
N ARG A 4 -21.34 -18.73 -12.90
CA ARG A 4 -20.09 -18.02 -12.58
C ARG A 4 -19.93 -17.88 -11.06
N ASN A 5 -18.68 -17.83 -10.58
CA ASN A 5 -18.35 -17.81 -9.14
C ASN A 5 -19.07 -16.67 -8.36
N SER A 6 -19.29 -15.52 -9.01
CA SER A 6 -20.05 -14.40 -8.46
C SER A 6 -21.52 -14.72 -8.19
N GLU A 7 -22.15 -15.54 -9.03
CA GLU A 7 -23.56 -15.94 -8.88
C GLU A 7 -23.71 -16.95 -7.72
N LYS A 8 -22.75 -17.86 -7.55
CA LYS A 8 -22.72 -18.79 -6.41
C LYS A 8 -22.55 -18.06 -5.07
N ALA A 9 -21.75 -17.00 -5.04
CA ALA A 9 -21.54 -16.17 -3.85
C ALA A 9 -22.78 -15.34 -3.44
N MET A 10 -23.69 -15.07 -4.36
CA MET A 10 -24.92 -14.29 -4.15
C MET A 10 -26.15 -15.17 -3.81
N THR A 11 -26.00 -16.49 -3.76
CA THR A 11 -27.10 -17.38 -3.39
C THR A 11 -27.55 -17.16 -1.95
N ALA A 12 -28.85 -17.37 -1.67
CA ALA A 12 -29.41 -17.25 -0.33
C ALA A 12 -28.67 -18.14 0.68
N LEU A 13 -28.23 -19.34 0.26
CA LEU A 13 -27.45 -20.28 1.07
C LEU A 13 -26.06 -19.74 1.41
N ALA A 14 -25.36 -19.10 0.46
CA ALA A 14 -24.06 -18.49 0.72
C ALA A 14 -24.16 -17.33 1.71
N ARG A 15 -25.20 -16.48 1.57
CA ARG A 15 -25.49 -15.38 2.51
C ARG A 15 -25.85 -15.88 3.91
N TRP A 16 -26.69 -16.91 4.01
CA TRP A 16 -27.06 -17.53 5.28
C TRP A 16 -25.85 -18.15 5.99
N ARG A 17 -24.98 -18.86 5.26
CA ARG A 17 -23.75 -19.43 5.82
C ARG A 17 -22.78 -18.34 6.32
N GLN A 18 -22.67 -17.21 5.62
CA GLN A 18 -21.88 -16.08 6.11
C GLN A 18 -22.46 -15.43 7.36
N LEU A 19 -23.79 -15.27 7.44
CA LEU A 19 -24.48 -14.77 8.63
C LEU A 19 -24.24 -15.67 9.84
N GLN A 20 -24.38 -17.00 9.68
CA GLN A 20 -24.13 -17.98 10.73
C GLN A 20 -22.67 -17.94 11.23
N LEU A 21 -21.71 -17.87 10.31
CA LEU A 21 -20.30 -17.76 10.70
C LEU A 21 -19.99 -16.41 11.38
N LYS A 22 -20.69 -15.33 11.02
CA LYS A 22 -20.57 -14.02 11.66
C LYS A 22 -21.17 -14.02 13.06
N GLU A 23 -22.35 -14.63 13.26
CA GLU A 23 -22.99 -14.82 14.57
C GLU A 23 -22.17 -15.71 15.50
N GLN A 24 -21.55 -16.77 14.98
CA GLN A 24 -20.61 -17.62 15.72
C GLN A 24 -19.26 -16.93 16.00
N GLY A 25 -19.08 -15.66 15.62
CA GLY A 25 -17.83 -14.91 15.80
C GLY A 25 -16.67 -15.36 14.90
N LYS A 26 -16.87 -16.37 14.06
CA LYS A 26 -15.85 -16.93 13.14
C LYS A 26 -15.58 -16.05 11.92
N LEU A 27 -16.50 -15.14 11.60
CA LEU A 27 -16.43 -14.21 10.48
C LEU A 27 -16.53 -12.76 10.99
N ARG A 28 -15.69 -12.40 11.97
CA ARG A 28 -15.41 -11.00 12.25
C ARG A 28 -14.46 -10.46 11.18
N VAL A 29 -15.01 -9.73 10.20
CA VAL A 29 -14.20 -8.79 9.43
C VAL A 29 -13.90 -7.64 10.37
N ASP A 30 -12.89 -7.84 11.22
CA ASP A 30 -12.34 -6.76 12.02
C ASP A 30 -11.97 -5.62 11.05
N ARG A 31 -12.32 -4.39 11.40
CA ARG A 31 -11.83 -3.21 10.68
C ARG A 31 -10.52 -2.76 11.32
N ARG A 32 -9.57 -2.38 10.47
CA ARG A 32 -8.31 -1.78 10.90
C ARG A 32 -8.63 -0.51 11.72
N PRO A 33 -8.12 -0.39 12.97
CA PRO A 33 -8.25 0.83 13.75
C PRO A 33 -7.67 2.03 13.01
N HIS A 34 -8.17 3.22 13.30
CA HIS A 34 -7.64 4.44 12.69
C HIS A 34 -6.26 4.81 13.23
N LEU A 35 -6.07 4.65 14.54
CA LEU A 35 -4.80 4.87 15.22
C LEU A 35 -4.12 3.54 15.53
N ALA A 36 -2.88 3.36 15.08
CA ALA A 36 -2.12 2.14 15.35
C ALA A 36 -1.87 1.94 16.86
N SER A 37 -1.75 3.04 17.62
CA SER A 37 -1.52 3.03 19.07
C SER A 37 -2.64 2.36 19.87
N GLU A 38 -3.86 2.28 19.34
CA GLU A 38 -5.00 1.63 20.00
C GLU A 38 -4.87 0.10 20.02
N GLU A 39 -4.06 -0.49 19.13
CA GLU A 39 -3.86 -1.93 19.09
C GLU A 39 -2.80 -2.35 20.11
N LEU A 40 -3.16 -3.28 21.00
CA LEU A 40 -2.28 -3.78 22.06
C LEU A 40 -1.74 -5.18 21.74
N ASN A 41 -2.27 -5.83 20.71
CA ASN A 41 -1.86 -7.18 20.34
C ASN A 41 -0.91 -7.17 19.13
N VAL A 42 0.32 -7.66 19.33
CA VAL A 42 1.35 -7.70 18.28
C VAL A 42 0.90 -8.45 17.02
N LYS A 43 0.21 -9.60 17.17
CA LYS A 43 -0.26 -10.40 16.03
C LYS A 43 -1.34 -9.67 15.22
N LYS A 44 -2.19 -8.88 15.89
CA LYS A 44 -3.17 -8.04 15.20
C LYS A 44 -2.50 -6.86 14.51
N ALA A 45 -1.53 -6.20 15.13
CA ALA A 45 -0.76 -5.14 14.50
C ALA A 45 -0.03 -5.64 13.23
N GLU A 46 0.56 -6.84 13.27
CA GLU A 46 1.16 -7.50 12.10
C GLU A 46 0.12 -7.80 10.99
N LYS A 47 -1.07 -8.28 11.37
CA LYS A 47 -2.20 -8.48 10.44
C LYS A 47 -2.59 -7.17 9.76
N TRP A 48 -2.68 -6.07 10.51
CA TRP A 48 -3.03 -4.75 9.95
C TRP A 48 -1.96 -4.21 9.02
N ARG A 49 -0.68 -4.32 9.40
CA ARG A 49 0.44 -4.01 8.51
C ARG A 49 0.33 -4.78 7.19
N TYR A 50 0.10 -6.09 7.27
CA TYR A 50 -0.02 -6.93 6.09
C TYR A 50 -1.20 -6.54 5.18
N GLN A 51 -2.32 -6.11 5.78
CA GLN A 51 -3.44 -5.57 5.02
C GLN A 51 -3.05 -4.29 4.27
N VAL A 52 -2.37 -3.34 4.92
CA VAL A 52 -1.88 -2.09 4.28
C VAL A 52 -0.95 -2.41 3.12
N VAL A 53 -0.02 -3.35 3.32
CA VAL A 53 0.92 -3.82 2.28
C VAL A 53 0.17 -4.37 1.05
N ARG A 54 -0.89 -5.16 1.25
CA ARG A 54 -1.73 -5.65 0.14
C ARG A 54 -2.53 -4.54 -0.55
N GLU A 55 -2.94 -3.50 0.17
CA GLU A 55 -3.61 -2.33 -0.41
C GLU A 55 -2.64 -1.53 -1.29
N ILE A 56 -1.40 -1.31 -0.81
CA ILE A 56 -0.33 -0.66 -1.58
C ILE A 56 -0.07 -1.44 -2.87
N ALA A 57 0.20 -2.75 -2.78
CA ALA A 57 0.51 -3.57 -3.95
C ALA A 57 -0.58 -3.51 -5.03
N ARG A 58 -1.86 -3.50 -4.63
CA ARG A 58 -2.99 -3.36 -5.56
C ARG A 58 -3.02 -1.99 -6.24
N LYS A 59 -2.79 -0.91 -5.50
CA LYS A 59 -2.76 0.45 -6.05
C LYS A 59 -1.55 0.68 -6.94
N VAL A 60 -0.39 0.13 -6.58
CA VAL A 60 0.79 0.14 -7.44
C VAL A 60 0.52 -0.59 -8.75
N ALA A 61 -0.14 -1.76 -8.72
CA ALA A 61 -0.53 -2.44 -9.96
C ALA A 61 -1.49 -1.59 -10.82
N GLN A 62 -2.41 -0.85 -10.19
CA GLN A 62 -3.34 0.05 -10.90
C GLN A 62 -2.63 1.25 -11.54
N ILE A 63 -1.72 1.92 -10.81
CA ILE A 63 -1.04 3.14 -11.28
C ILE A 63 -0.03 2.87 -12.40
N GLN A 64 0.32 1.61 -12.68
CA GLN A 64 1.10 1.26 -13.89
C GLN A 64 0.32 1.53 -15.17
N ASN A 65 -1.02 1.57 -15.14
CA ASN A 65 -1.82 1.86 -16.32
C ASN A 65 -1.86 3.38 -16.61
N ALA A 66 -1.03 3.82 -17.55
CA ALA A 66 -0.99 5.22 -17.99
C ALA A 66 -2.30 5.74 -18.63
N GLY A 67 -3.19 4.85 -19.05
CA GLY A 67 -4.50 5.21 -19.65
C GLY A 67 -5.56 5.67 -18.65
N LEU A 68 -5.27 5.73 -17.35
CA LEU A 68 -6.24 6.14 -16.32
C LEU A 68 -6.53 7.65 -16.30
N GLY A 69 -5.74 8.45 -17.02
CA GLY A 69 -5.82 9.91 -17.02
C GLY A 69 -5.08 10.54 -15.83
N GLU A 70 -4.60 11.77 -16.02
CA GLU A 70 -3.67 12.42 -15.09
C GLU A 70 -4.23 12.59 -13.67
N TYR A 71 -5.46 13.08 -13.54
CA TYR A 71 -6.12 13.27 -12.24
C TYR A 71 -6.17 11.96 -11.44
N LYS A 72 -6.56 10.87 -12.11
CA LYS A 72 -6.68 9.57 -11.44
C LYS A 72 -5.32 9.02 -11.02
N ILE A 73 -4.29 9.23 -11.84
CA ILE A 73 -2.92 8.83 -11.52
C ILE A 73 -2.41 9.63 -10.31
N ARG A 74 -2.66 10.94 -10.24
CA ARG A 74 -2.31 11.78 -9.08
C ARG A 74 -2.99 11.29 -7.80
N ASP A 75 -4.31 11.06 -7.84
CA ASP A 75 -5.07 10.53 -6.71
C ASP A 75 -4.52 9.19 -6.22
N LEU A 76 -4.24 8.26 -7.15
CA LEU A 76 -3.66 6.96 -6.82
C LEU A 76 -2.28 7.11 -6.17
N ASN A 77 -1.46 8.04 -6.65
CA ASN A 77 -0.14 8.30 -6.08
C ASN A 77 -0.24 8.83 -4.64
N ASP A 78 -1.18 9.75 -4.39
CA ASP A 78 -1.44 10.29 -3.04
C ASP A 78 -1.97 9.21 -2.09
N GLU A 79 -2.87 8.35 -2.56
CA GLU A 79 -3.37 7.22 -1.79
C GLU A 79 -2.26 6.22 -1.44
N ILE A 80 -1.34 5.91 -2.37
CA ILE A 80 -0.18 5.06 -2.09
C ILE A 80 0.72 5.70 -1.03
N ASN A 81 1.03 7.00 -1.15
CA ASN A 81 1.85 7.71 -0.16
C ASN A 81 1.19 7.75 1.23
N LYS A 82 -0.14 7.91 1.28
CA LYS A 82 -0.89 7.83 2.54
C LYS A 82 -0.77 6.45 3.17
N LEU A 83 -0.93 5.39 2.39
CA LEU A 83 -0.78 4.01 2.86
C LEU A 83 0.66 3.70 3.30
N LEU A 84 1.68 4.27 2.67
CA LEU A 84 3.07 4.09 3.10
C LEU A 84 3.34 4.70 4.47
N ARG A 85 2.76 5.88 4.77
CA ARG A 85 2.81 6.47 6.11
C ARG A 85 2.08 5.59 7.13
N GLU A 86 0.90 5.11 6.77
CA GLU A 86 0.14 4.18 7.62
C GLU A 86 0.91 2.88 7.88
N LYS A 87 1.56 2.30 6.85
CA LYS A 87 2.45 1.14 6.97
C LYS A 87 3.54 1.43 8.00
N SER A 88 4.20 2.59 7.90
CA SER A 88 5.24 2.98 8.86
C SER A 88 4.71 3.01 10.29
N HIS A 89 3.52 3.58 10.54
CA HIS A 89 2.92 3.60 11.88
C HIS A 89 2.64 2.18 12.40
N TRP A 90 2.16 1.27 11.55
CA TRP A 90 1.96 -0.12 11.95
C TRP A 90 3.27 -0.86 12.20
N GLU A 91 4.33 -0.59 11.44
CA GLU A 91 5.66 -1.16 11.66
C GLU A 91 6.28 -0.67 12.97
N ASP A 92 6.15 0.63 13.27
CA ASP A 92 6.57 1.19 14.57
C ASP A 92 5.78 0.56 15.71
N ARG A 93 4.46 0.40 15.56
CA ARG A 93 3.62 -0.22 16.57
C ARG A 93 3.99 -1.68 16.85
N VAL A 94 4.24 -2.47 15.80
CA VAL A 94 4.68 -3.86 15.97
C VAL A 94 5.98 -3.91 16.77
N LYS A 95 6.93 -3.02 16.46
CA LYS A 95 8.20 -2.93 17.18
C LYS A 95 8.01 -2.54 18.65
N GLU A 96 7.16 -1.54 18.93
CA GLU A 96 6.82 -1.12 20.31
C GLU A 96 6.23 -2.26 21.14
N LEU A 97 5.42 -3.13 20.51
CA LEU A 97 4.82 -4.30 21.15
C LEU A 97 5.77 -5.51 21.25
N GLY A 98 7.07 -5.34 20.93
CA GLY A 98 8.09 -6.38 21.00
C GLY A 98 8.09 -7.34 19.81
N GLY A 99 7.43 -6.99 18.70
CA GLY A 99 7.40 -7.76 17.47
C GLY A 99 8.59 -7.49 16.54
N THR A 100 8.47 -7.94 15.29
CA THR A 100 9.53 -7.84 14.29
C THR A 100 9.80 -6.39 13.88
N ASP A 101 11.08 -5.98 13.84
CA ASP A 101 11.49 -4.70 13.25
C ASP A 101 11.48 -4.78 11.72
N PHE A 102 10.31 -4.53 11.13
CA PHE A 102 10.11 -4.59 9.68
C PHE A 102 10.88 -3.50 8.93
N LYS A 103 11.14 -2.32 9.52
CA LYS A 103 11.92 -1.27 8.84
C LYS A 103 13.37 -1.71 8.59
N LYS A 104 13.91 -2.55 9.48
CA LYS A 104 15.24 -3.15 9.34
C LYS A 104 15.24 -4.43 8.51
N THR A 105 14.23 -5.27 8.65
CA THR A 105 14.23 -6.66 8.13
C THR A 105 13.43 -6.85 6.84
N ALA A 106 12.40 -6.03 6.60
CA ALA A 106 11.52 -6.24 5.44
C ALA A 106 12.23 -5.84 4.15
N PRO A 107 12.02 -6.59 3.05
CA PRO A 107 12.50 -6.20 1.73
C PRO A 107 11.92 -4.83 1.35
N LYS A 108 12.78 -3.90 0.95
CA LYS A 108 12.38 -2.56 0.48
C LYS A 108 11.68 -2.57 -0.89
N MET A 109 11.21 -3.72 -1.37
CA MET A 109 10.72 -3.89 -2.74
C MET A 109 9.59 -2.92 -3.10
N LEU A 110 8.60 -2.74 -2.21
CA LEU A 110 7.51 -1.77 -2.42
C LEU A 110 8.00 -0.31 -2.35
N ASP A 111 9.06 -0.06 -1.58
CA ASP A 111 9.65 1.26 -1.43
C ASP A 111 10.56 1.64 -2.61
N ASN A 112 11.09 0.64 -3.33
CA ASN A 112 11.98 0.79 -4.49
C ASN A 112 11.22 1.04 -5.80
N GLU A 113 9.92 0.71 -5.87
CA GLU A 113 9.10 0.96 -7.06
C GLU A 113 8.74 2.46 -7.22
N GLY A 114 8.82 3.22 -6.14
CA GLY A 114 8.61 4.67 -6.12
C GLY A 114 9.91 5.45 -6.23
N LYS A 115 9.90 6.55 -6.98
CA LYS A 115 11.02 7.49 -7.05
C LYS A 115 10.71 8.75 -6.22
N GLU A 116 11.63 9.17 -5.36
CA GLU A 116 11.52 10.42 -4.59
C GLU A 116 12.18 11.56 -5.36
N VAL A 117 11.57 12.74 -5.33
CA VAL A 117 12.20 13.97 -5.84
C VAL A 117 13.11 14.54 -4.75
N PRO A 118 14.36 14.94 -5.06
CA PRO A 118 15.27 15.57 -4.10
C PRO A 118 14.62 16.76 -3.38
N GLY A 119 14.78 16.84 -2.07
CA GLY A 119 14.18 17.87 -1.23
C GLY A 119 12.73 17.60 -0.79
N ASN A 120 12.10 16.54 -1.31
CA ASN A 120 10.78 16.13 -0.87
C ASN A 120 10.87 15.18 0.34
N ARG A 121 10.04 15.41 1.37
CA ARG A 121 10.12 14.69 2.65
C ARG A 121 9.44 13.30 2.58
N GLY A 122 10.01 12.39 1.78
CA GLY A 122 9.56 10.99 1.69
C GLY A 122 8.29 10.77 0.87
N TYR A 123 7.91 11.73 0.01
CA TYR A 123 6.83 11.55 -0.97
C TYR A 123 7.42 10.93 -2.25
N LYS A 124 6.80 9.86 -2.71
CA LYS A 124 7.25 9.02 -3.82
C LYS A 124 6.29 9.08 -5.00
N TYR A 125 6.82 8.97 -6.21
CA TYR A 125 6.05 8.82 -7.44
C TYR A 125 6.15 7.38 -7.96
N PHE A 126 5.01 6.72 -8.17
CA PHE A 126 4.91 5.32 -8.58
C PHE A 126 4.35 5.16 -9.99
N GLY A 127 4.83 4.15 -10.72
CA GLY A 127 4.32 3.81 -12.06
C GLY A 127 4.20 5.02 -12.99
N ALA A 128 3.04 5.19 -13.63
CA ALA A 128 2.77 6.29 -14.56
C ALA A 128 2.79 7.68 -13.90
N ALA A 129 2.75 7.78 -12.56
CA ALA A 129 2.86 9.08 -11.89
C ALA A 129 4.22 9.75 -12.09
N LYS A 130 5.25 8.97 -12.43
CA LYS A 130 6.59 9.50 -12.75
C LYS A 130 6.63 10.24 -14.09
N ASP A 131 5.69 9.92 -14.98
CA ASP A 131 5.62 10.46 -16.34
C ASP A 131 4.62 11.63 -16.46
N LEU A 132 4.00 12.02 -15.34
CA LEU A 132 3.08 13.16 -15.32
C LEU A 132 3.81 14.46 -15.68
N PRO A 133 3.14 15.37 -16.41
CA PRO A 133 3.65 16.72 -16.62
C PRO A 133 3.94 17.43 -15.30
N GLY A 134 5.08 18.10 -15.22
CA GLY A 134 5.66 18.72 -14.03
C GLY A 134 6.48 17.76 -13.16
N VAL A 135 6.16 16.46 -13.13
CA VAL A 135 6.90 15.47 -12.33
C VAL A 135 8.09 14.92 -13.10
N ARG A 136 7.88 14.63 -14.38
CA ARG A 136 8.91 14.11 -15.27
C ARG A 136 10.09 15.06 -15.39
N GLU A 137 9.83 16.35 -15.53
CA GLU A 137 10.84 17.41 -15.65
C GLU A 137 11.70 17.50 -14.39
N LEU A 138 11.11 17.30 -13.20
CA LEU A 138 11.85 17.27 -11.93
C LEU A 138 12.86 16.11 -11.90
N PHE A 139 12.52 14.96 -12.50
CA PHE A 139 13.41 13.81 -12.57
C PHE A 139 14.46 13.92 -13.70
N GLU A 140 14.13 14.58 -14.80
CA GLU A 140 15.08 14.81 -15.90
C GLU A 140 16.13 15.86 -15.52
N GLN A 141 15.73 16.95 -14.85
CA GLN A 141 16.67 17.96 -14.32
C GLN A 141 17.69 17.34 -13.36
N GLU A 142 17.27 16.37 -12.56
CA GLU A 142 18.17 15.63 -11.66
C GLU A 142 19.25 14.85 -12.44
N GLY A 143 18.87 14.14 -13.52
CA GLY A 143 19.78 13.33 -14.31
C GLY A 143 20.89 14.12 -15.01
N VAL A 144 20.66 15.40 -15.27
CA VAL A 144 21.65 16.33 -15.83
C VAL A 144 22.60 16.89 -14.76
N SER A 145 22.16 16.95 -13.49
CA SER A 145 22.90 17.59 -12.39
C SER A 145 23.88 16.69 -11.64
N GLN A 146 23.88 15.37 -11.88
CA GLN A 146 24.88 14.47 -11.30
C GLN A 146 26.05 14.24 -12.27
N PRO A 147 27.22 14.90 -12.09
CA PRO A 147 28.42 14.45 -12.78
C PRO A 147 28.73 13.02 -12.31
N LYS A 148 28.83 12.08 -13.26
CA LYS A 148 29.34 10.73 -13.01
C LYS A 148 30.66 10.89 -12.26
N LYS A 149 30.71 10.49 -10.98
CA LYS A 149 31.96 10.44 -10.24
C LYS A 149 32.91 9.50 -11.00
N THR A 150 33.84 10.07 -11.74
CA THR A 150 34.99 9.35 -12.27
C THR A 150 35.80 8.94 -11.05
N SER A 151 35.73 7.66 -10.71
CA SER A 151 36.69 7.05 -9.78
C SER A 151 38.05 7.10 -10.46
N TRP A 152 38.98 7.86 -9.90
CA TRP A 152 40.42 7.74 -10.15
C TRP A 152 41.03 6.76 -9.15
#